data_AF-A0A1C5RYW3-F1
#
_entry.id   AF-A0A1C5RYW3-F1
#
_cell.length_a   1.000
_cell.length_b   1.000
_cell.length_c   1.000
_cell.angle_alpha   90.00
_cell.angle_beta   90.00
_cell.angle_gamma   90.00
#
_symmetry.space_group_name_H-M   'P 1'
#
loop_
_entity.id
_entity.type
_entity.pdbx_description
1 polymer ?
#
loop_
_entity_poly.entity_id
_entity_poly.type
_entity_poly.pdbx_seq_one_letter_code
_entity_poly.pdbx_strand_id
1 'polypeptide(L)'
;MFSFSVNDKTYKVKFGYGVLTQSDILTQVSSMGAINNPKDMIKMLPELILAGLQRKHKDEFGYETEEEKKVAYEKVCDLLDDYEDESTEENPHNGFTLFEKASKELEKNGFLSGMINAMEKAETKLSKTPQDHKKKS
;
A
#
# COMPACT_ATOMS: atom_id res chain seq x y z
N MET A 1 -2.22 -6.45 -8.07
CA MET A 1 -1.72 -7.63 -7.34
C MET A 1 -0.29 -7.91 -7.75
N PHE A 2 0.59 -8.14 -6.78
CA PHE A 2 1.96 -8.63 -7.00
C PHE A 2 2.19 -9.87 -6.11
N SER A 3 3.32 -10.55 -6.31
CA SER A 3 3.73 -11.66 -5.45
C SER A 3 5.19 -11.50 -5.05
N PHE A 4 5.54 -12.03 -3.88
CA PHE A 4 6.91 -12.21 -3.42
C PHE A 4 7.02 -13.60 -2.79
N SER A 5 8.24 -14.15 -2.71
CA SER A 5 8.47 -15.47 -2.12
C SER A 5 9.40 -15.32 -0.93
N VAL A 6 9.13 -16.11 0.11
CA VAL A 6 9.96 -16.27 1.32
C VAL A 6 9.82 -17.71 1.77
N ASN A 7 10.90 -18.37 2.19
CA ASN A 7 10.92 -19.75 2.70
C ASN A 7 10.19 -20.73 1.76
N ASP A 8 10.52 -20.68 0.46
CA ASP A 8 9.86 -21.46 -0.61
C ASP A 8 8.34 -21.26 -0.77
N LYS A 9 7.76 -20.28 -0.07
CA LYS A 9 6.34 -19.96 -0.09
C LYS A 9 6.08 -18.64 -0.81
N THR A 10 5.13 -18.65 -1.74
CA THR A 10 4.74 -17.45 -2.51
C THR A 10 3.54 -16.73 -1.88
N TYR A 11 3.76 -15.48 -1.49
CA TYR A 11 2.77 -14.58 -0.92
C TYR A 11 2.23 -13.61 -1.99
N LYS A 12 0.95 -13.77 -2.32
CA LYS A 12 0.17 -12.86 -3.18
C LYS A 12 -0.39 -11.67 -2.40
N VAL A 13 -0.04 -10.46 -2.81
CA VAL A 13 -0.47 -9.22 -2.17
C VAL A 13 -1.47 -8.49 -3.07
N LYS A 14 -2.67 -8.22 -2.55
CA LYS A 14 -3.74 -7.52 -3.27
C LYS A 14 -4.58 -6.66 -2.34
N PHE A 15 -4.60 -5.35 -2.58
CA PHE A 15 -5.42 -4.41 -1.81
C PHE A 15 -6.90 -4.43 -2.22
N GLY A 16 -7.81 -4.08 -1.32
CA GLY A 16 -9.26 -4.03 -1.55
C GLY A 16 -10.01 -3.11 -0.59
N TYR A 17 -11.27 -2.77 -0.91
CA TYR A 17 -12.10 -1.78 -0.19
C TYR A 17 -12.10 -1.97 1.33
N GLY A 18 -12.48 -3.16 1.83
CA GLY A 18 -12.65 -3.37 3.28
C GLY A 18 -11.38 -3.12 4.09
N VAL A 19 -10.23 -3.57 3.60
CA VAL A 19 -8.95 -3.41 4.29
C VAL A 19 -8.52 -1.95 4.31
N LEU A 20 -8.62 -1.27 3.16
CA LEU A 20 -8.18 0.12 3.03
C LEU A 20 -9.09 1.12 3.76
N THR A 21 -10.35 0.77 4.03
CA THR A 21 -11.25 1.58 4.86
C THR A 21 -11.03 1.40 6.36
N GLN A 22 -10.42 0.29 6.77
CA GLN A 22 -10.16 -0.02 8.18
C GLN A 22 -8.74 0.38 8.61
N SER A 23 -7.85 0.59 7.65
CA SER A 23 -6.46 0.94 7.87
C SER A 23 -6.19 2.40 7.48
N ASP A 24 -5.38 3.12 8.25
CA ASP A 24 -4.87 4.46 7.89
C ASP A 24 -3.86 4.44 6.71
N ILE A 25 -3.72 3.31 6.02
CA ILE A 25 -2.79 3.08 4.91
C ILE A 25 -2.96 4.10 3.79
N LEU A 26 -4.18 4.54 3.48
CA LEU A 26 -4.39 5.54 2.43
C LEU A 26 -3.82 6.91 2.83
N THR A 27 -3.99 7.30 4.10
CA THR A 27 -3.40 8.52 4.65
C THR A 27 -1.88 8.41 4.66
N GLN A 28 -1.35 7.28 5.14
CA GLN A 28 0.08 7.00 5.22
C GLN A 28 0.75 7.00 3.83
N VAL A 29 0.14 6.37 2.84
CA VAL A 29 0.65 6.36 1.46
C VAL A 29 0.56 7.74 0.81
N SER A 30 -0.49 8.52 1.09
CA SER A 30 -0.60 9.90 0.60
C SER A 30 0.48 10.82 1.19
N SER A 31 0.90 10.56 2.44
CA SER A 31 2.01 11.25 3.10
C SER A 31 3.40 10.80 2.62
N MET A 32 3.51 9.81 1.73
CA MET A 32 4.79 9.24 1.28
C MET A 32 5.71 10.24 0.59
N GLY A 33 5.17 11.19 -0.17
CA GLY A 33 5.97 12.25 -0.80
C GLY A 33 6.65 13.18 0.23
N ALA A 34 6.28 13.09 1.50
CA ALA A 34 6.77 13.90 2.61
C ALA A 34 7.45 13.08 3.73
N ILE A 35 7.64 11.75 3.57
CA ILE A 35 8.34 10.93 4.56
C ILE A 35 9.83 11.31 4.55
N ASN A 36 10.22 12.17 5.48
CA ASN A 36 11.61 12.55 5.72
C ASN A 36 12.27 11.71 6.81
N ASN A 37 11.56 10.72 7.38
CA ASN A 37 12.01 9.95 8.54
C ASN A 37 12.00 8.43 8.23
N PRO A 38 13.17 7.77 8.19
CA PRO A 38 13.27 6.34 7.88
C PRO A 38 12.52 5.46 8.90
N LYS A 39 12.33 5.93 10.13
CA LYS A 39 11.60 5.20 11.18
C LYS A 39 10.12 5.00 10.86
N ASP A 40 9.51 5.99 10.19
CA ASP A 40 8.09 5.93 9.80
C ASP A 40 7.93 5.01 8.59
N MET A 41 8.92 5.01 7.69
CA MET A 41 8.97 4.12 6.53
C MET A 41 9.10 2.64 6.94
N ILE A 42 9.95 2.33 7.92
CA ILE A 42 10.14 0.96 8.44
C ILE A 42 8.85 0.43 9.10
N LYS A 43 8.11 1.27 9.82
CA LYS A 43 6.85 0.85 10.47
C LYS A 43 5.68 0.67 9.51
N MET A 44 5.67 1.45 8.42
CA MET A 44 4.61 1.42 7.41
C MET A 44 4.63 0.15 6.56
N LEU A 45 5.81 -0.38 6.22
CA LEU A 45 5.91 -1.52 5.33
C LEU A 45 5.15 -2.76 5.87
N PRO A 46 5.35 -3.20 7.13
CA PRO A 46 4.60 -4.34 7.66
C PRO A 46 3.08 -4.09 7.70
N GLU A 47 2.61 -2.89 8.03
CA GLU A 47 1.17 -2.56 7.99
C GLU A 47 0.60 -2.69 6.56
N LEU A 48 1.35 -2.16 5.59
CA LEU A 48 0.97 -2.18 4.18
C LEU A 48 0.93 -3.62 3.64
N ILE A 49 1.94 -4.43 3.95
CA ILE A 49 1.98 -5.83 3.53
C ILE A 49 0.87 -6.63 4.19
N LEU A 50 0.68 -6.49 5.52
CA LEU A 50 -0.37 -7.16 6.28
C LEU A 50 -1.74 -6.92 5.65
N ALA A 51 -2.06 -5.66 5.34
CA ALA A 51 -3.30 -5.28 4.67
C ALA A 51 -3.46 -5.95 3.30
N GLY A 52 -2.41 -5.98 2.49
CA GLY A 52 -2.46 -6.61 1.18
C GLY A 52 -2.55 -8.15 1.24
N LEU A 53 -2.10 -8.78 2.33
CA LEU A 53 -2.18 -10.23 2.55
C LEU A 53 -3.57 -10.69 3.01
N GLN A 54 -4.31 -9.86 3.76
CA GLN A 54 -5.67 -10.16 4.27
C GLN A 54 -6.60 -10.81 3.23
N ARG A 55 -6.49 -10.37 1.96
CA ARG A 55 -7.42 -10.80 0.90
C ARG A 55 -7.15 -12.20 0.36
N LYS A 56 -5.90 -12.66 0.42
CA LYS A 56 -5.47 -13.93 -0.20
C LYS A 56 -4.90 -14.93 0.78
N HIS A 57 -4.56 -14.48 1.99
CA HIS A 57 -3.94 -15.27 3.04
C HIS A 57 -4.64 -14.98 4.39
N LYS A 58 -5.97 -14.85 4.37
CA LYS A 58 -6.78 -14.57 5.56
C LYS A 58 -6.58 -15.63 6.64
N ASP A 59 -6.41 -16.90 6.24
CA ASP A 59 -6.21 -18.00 7.19
C ASP A 59 -4.93 -17.87 8.04
N GLU A 60 -3.94 -17.12 7.55
CA GLU A 60 -2.64 -16.99 8.20
C GLU A 60 -2.41 -15.60 8.83
N PHE A 61 -2.86 -14.55 8.13
CA PHE A 61 -2.66 -13.16 8.51
C PHE A 61 -3.95 -12.45 8.91
N GLY A 62 -5.12 -13.08 8.78
CA GLY A 62 -6.40 -12.49 9.11
C GLY A 62 -6.52 -12.11 10.59
N TYR A 63 -7.24 -11.02 10.85
CA TYR A 63 -7.56 -10.57 12.20
C TYR A 63 -8.93 -9.90 12.23
N GLU A 64 -9.62 -10.01 13.36
CA GLU A 64 -10.88 -9.32 13.64
C GLU A 64 -10.77 -8.39 14.86
N THR A 65 -9.85 -8.68 15.78
CA THR A 65 -9.54 -7.81 16.94
C THR A 65 -8.18 -7.11 16.82
N GLU A 66 -7.98 -6.06 17.62
CA GLU A 66 -6.70 -5.35 17.70
C GLU A 66 -5.57 -6.22 18.27
N GLU A 67 -5.88 -7.21 19.12
CA GLU A 67 -4.88 -8.15 19.64
C GLU A 67 -4.44 -9.13 18.55
N GLU A 68 -5.38 -9.68 17.79
CA GLU A 68 -5.08 -10.53 16.62
C GLU A 68 -4.30 -9.76 15.56
N LYS A 69 -4.63 -8.47 15.35
CA LYS A 69 -3.89 -7.59 14.45
C LYS A 69 -2.42 -7.46 14.86
N LYS A 70 -2.13 -7.33 16.16
CA LYS A 70 -0.74 -7.27 16.66
C LYS A 70 0.02 -8.55 16.38
N VAL A 71 -0.60 -9.71 16.63
CA VAL A 71 0.02 -11.01 16.34
C VAL A 71 0.25 -11.18 14.84
N ALA A 72 -0.71 -10.80 14.01
CA ALA A 72 -0.56 -10.84 12.56
C ALA A 72 0.51 -9.86 12.05
N TYR A 73 0.64 -8.70 12.69
CA TYR A 73 1.69 -7.72 12.41
C TYR A 73 3.08 -8.27 12.74
N GLU A 74 3.26 -8.87 13.91
CA GLU A 74 4.53 -9.50 14.30
C GLU A 74 4.94 -10.59 13.31
N LYS A 75 4.01 -11.45 12.88
CA LYS A 75 4.27 -12.44 11.81
C LYS A 75 4.73 -11.81 10.50
N VAL A 76 4.21 -10.64 10.15
CA VAL A 76 4.65 -9.92 8.94
C VAL A 76 6.02 -9.30 9.15
N CYS A 77 6.37 -8.84 10.35
CA CYS A 77 7.74 -8.43 10.66
C CYS A 77 8.71 -9.60 10.47
N ASP A 78 8.42 -10.76 11.07
CA ASP A 78 9.26 -11.96 10.92
C ASP A 78 9.39 -12.36 9.44
N LEU A 79 8.28 -12.31 8.68
CA LEU A 79 8.28 -12.58 7.25
C LEU A 79 9.14 -11.60 6.44
N LEU A 80 9.20 -10.34 6.86
CA LEU A 80 10.02 -9.31 6.20
C LEU A 80 11.50 -9.48 6.56
N ASP A 81 11.80 -9.86 7.78
CA ASP A 81 13.17 -10.19 8.21
C ASP A 81 13.69 -11.39 7.40
N ASP A 82 12.91 -12.48 7.31
CA ASP A 82 13.23 -13.65 6.48
C ASP A 82 13.42 -13.27 5.00
N TYR A 83 12.57 -12.38 4.46
CA TYR A 83 12.72 -11.86 3.10
C TYR A 83 14.03 -11.08 2.94
N GLU A 84 14.47 -10.28 3.91
CA GLU A 84 15.76 -9.59 3.78
C GLU A 84 16.95 -10.55 3.91
N ASP A 85 16.85 -11.58 4.75
CA ASP A 85 17.89 -12.59 4.95
C ASP A 85 18.09 -13.52 3.73
N GLU A 86 17.04 -13.77 2.95
CA GLU A 86 17.11 -14.54 1.69
C GLU A 86 17.74 -13.75 0.52
N SER A 87 18.08 -12.49 0.74
CA SER A 87 18.69 -11.63 -0.27
C SER A 87 20.10 -12.11 -0.64
N THR A 88 20.32 -12.33 -1.94
CA THR A 88 21.62 -12.80 -2.49
C THR A 88 22.13 -11.83 -3.54
N GLU A 89 23.43 -11.92 -3.88
CA GLU A 89 24.01 -11.11 -4.96
C GLU A 89 23.32 -11.35 -6.31
N GLU A 90 22.86 -12.58 -6.57
CA GLU A 90 22.17 -12.96 -7.82
C GLU A 90 20.70 -12.52 -7.87
N ASN A 91 20.06 -12.34 -6.71
CA ASN A 91 18.68 -11.87 -6.59
C ASN A 91 18.56 -10.88 -5.43
N PRO A 92 19.05 -9.64 -5.57
CA PRO A 92 19.05 -8.68 -4.49
C PRO A 92 17.62 -8.18 -4.24
N HIS A 93 17.20 -8.27 -2.98
CA HIS A 93 15.93 -7.74 -2.53
C HIS A 93 16.02 -7.22 -1.09
N ASN A 94 15.10 -6.31 -0.73
CA ASN A 94 15.01 -5.67 0.58
C ASN A 94 13.62 -5.07 0.79
N GLY A 95 13.36 -4.57 1.99
CA GLY A 95 12.10 -3.92 2.36
C GLY A 95 11.72 -2.76 1.43
N PHE A 96 12.69 -1.99 0.93
CA PHE A 96 12.42 -0.92 -0.05
C PHE A 96 11.84 -1.45 -1.36
N THR A 97 12.39 -2.55 -1.87
CA THR A 97 11.90 -3.21 -3.09
C THR A 97 10.47 -3.72 -2.93
N LEU A 98 10.15 -4.28 -1.75
CA LEU A 98 8.79 -4.72 -1.40
C LEU A 98 7.83 -3.53 -1.28
N PHE A 99 8.29 -2.47 -0.63
CA PHE A 99 7.54 -1.23 -0.47
C PHE A 99 7.15 -0.64 -1.83
N GLU A 100 8.10 -0.47 -2.76
CA GLU A 100 7.81 0.01 -4.11
C GLU A 100 6.77 -0.86 -4.85
N LYS A 101 6.87 -2.19 -4.72
CA LYS A 101 5.90 -3.11 -5.32
C LYS A 101 4.50 -2.93 -4.72
N ALA A 102 4.41 -2.75 -3.41
CA ALA A 102 3.16 -2.51 -2.71
C ALA A 102 2.54 -1.16 -3.08
N SER A 103 3.33 -0.08 -3.13
CA SER A 103 2.86 1.24 -3.59
C SER A 103 2.37 1.19 -5.04
N LYS A 104 3.13 0.56 -5.94
CA LYS A 104 2.71 0.38 -7.35
C LYS A 104 1.41 -0.44 -7.47
N GLU A 105 1.19 -1.42 -6.60
CA GLU A 105 -0.09 -2.14 -6.53
C GLU A 105 -1.23 -1.18 -6.21
N LEU A 106 -1.07 -0.46 -5.10
CA LEU A 106 -2.09 0.42 -4.55
C LEU A 106 -2.49 1.53 -5.53
N GLU A 107 -1.50 2.17 -6.15
CA GLU A 107 -1.67 3.30 -7.07
C GLU A 107 -2.09 2.87 -8.48
N LYS A 108 -1.35 1.93 -9.10
CA LYS A 108 -1.45 1.68 -10.56
C LYS A 108 -2.30 0.46 -10.90
N ASN A 109 -2.18 -0.62 -10.14
CA ASN A 109 -2.69 -1.94 -10.52
C ASN A 109 -3.86 -2.43 -9.66
N GLY A 110 -4.37 -1.56 -8.80
CA GLY A 110 -5.33 -1.91 -7.78
C GLY A 110 -6.39 -0.86 -7.60
N PHE A 111 -6.54 -0.44 -6.35
CA PHE A 111 -7.73 0.19 -5.79
C PHE A 111 -7.89 1.67 -6.14
N LEU A 112 -6.81 2.44 -6.08
CA LEU A 112 -6.88 3.90 -6.16
C LEU A 112 -6.91 4.42 -7.60
N SER A 113 -6.45 3.63 -8.57
CA SER A 113 -6.33 4.04 -9.96
C SER A 113 -7.63 4.62 -10.53
N GLY A 114 -8.79 4.01 -10.22
CA GLY A 114 -10.10 4.52 -10.63
C GLY A 114 -10.50 5.84 -9.95
N MET A 115 -10.24 5.97 -8.64
CA MET A 115 -10.51 7.18 -7.87
C MET A 115 -9.61 8.35 -8.28
N ILE A 116 -8.29 8.10 -8.40
CA ILE A 116 -7.30 9.09 -8.81
C ILE A 116 -7.62 9.61 -10.22
N ASN A 117 -7.86 8.71 -11.17
CA ASN A 117 -8.24 9.11 -12.53
C ASN A 117 -9.56 9.91 -12.58
N ALA A 118 -10.52 9.59 -11.71
CA ALA A 118 -11.77 10.35 -11.62
C ALA A 118 -11.56 11.74 -10.98
N MET A 119 -10.70 11.83 -9.96
CA MET A 119 -10.32 13.08 -9.29
C MET A 119 -9.56 14.02 -10.22
N GLU A 120 -8.52 13.54 -10.91
CA GLU A 120 -7.78 14.32 -11.91
C GLU A 120 -8.70 14.84 -13.04
N LYS A 121 -9.66 14.01 -13.48
CA LYS A 121 -10.68 14.43 -14.47
C LYS A 121 -11.68 15.45 -13.90
N ALA A 122 -11.95 15.45 -12.61
CA ALA A 122 -12.81 16.44 -11.96
C ALA A 122 -12.08 17.78 -11.75
N GLU A 123 -10.81 17.75 -11.33
CA GLU A 123 -9.98 18.93 -11.16
C GLU A 123 -9.70 19.65 -12.49
N THR A 124 -9.43 18.90 -13.55
CA THR A 124 -9.28 19.46 -14.90
C THR A 124 -10.59 20.02 -15.47
N LYS A 125 -11.76 19.56 -15.03
CA LYS A 125 -13.07 20.13 -15.39
C LYS A 125 -13.35 21.42 -14.62
N LEU A 126 -13.03 21.48 -13.34
CA LEU A 126 -13.14 22.69 -12.50
C LEU A 126 -12.23 23.83 -13.01
N SER A 127 -10.99 23.49 -13.39
CA SER A 127 -10.03 24.43 -14.00
C SER A 127 -10.48 24.99 -15.37
N LYS A 128 -11.41 24.32 -16.07
CA LYS A 128 -11.88 24.71 -17.41
C LYS A 128 -13.21 25.47 -17.40
N THR A 129 -13.74 25.87 -16.24
CA THR A 129 -14.88 26.78 -16.21
C THR A 129 -14.40 28.15 -16.73
N PRO A 130 -14.85 28.64 -17.90
CA PRO A 130 -14.49 29.97 -18.35
C PRO A 130 -14.98 30.96 -17.30
N GLN A 131 -14.12 31.86 -16.82
CA GLN A 131 -14.57 33.07 -16.16
C GLN A 131 -15.40 33.85 -17.19
N ASP A 132 -16.70 33.58 -17.23
CA ASP A 132 -17.69 34.39 -17.91
C ASP A 132 -17.72 35.73 -17.18
N HIS A 133 -16.81 36.61 -17.59
CA HIS A 133 -16.86 38.01 -17.22
C HIS A 133 -18.14 38.59 -17.81
N LYS A 134 -19.19 38.57 -17.00
CA LYS A 134 -20.34 39.47 -17.09
C LYS A 134 -19.83 40.87 -17.40
N LYS A 135 -19.91 41.26 -18.66
CA LYS A 135 -19.76 42.65 -19.10
C LYS A 135 -20.99 43.39 -18.55
N LYS A 136 -20.80 44.05 -17.40
CA LYS A 136 -21.78 45.00 -16.86
C LYS A 136 -21.85 46.20 -17.81
N SER A 137 -23.08 46.48 -18.22
CA SER A 137 -23.72 47.77 -18.55
C SER A 137 -23.01 48.76 -19.47
#